data_AF-A0A7E4W510-F1
#
_entry.id   AF-A0A7E4W510-F1
#
_cell.length_a   1.000
_cell.length_b   1.000
_cell.length_c   1.000
_cell.angle_alpha   90.00
_cell.angle_beta   90.00
_cell.angle_gamma   90.00
#
_symmetry.space_group_name_H-M   'P 1'
#
loop_
_entity.id
_entity.type
_entity.pdbx_description
1 polymer ?
#
loop_
_entity_poly.entity_id
_entity_poly.type
_entity_poly.pdbx_seq_one_letter_code
_entity_poly.pdbx_strand_id
1 'polypeptide(L)'
;MDLSVEPLVNDKWAVSIPLMSYQKGAVIVQMLDDVIGPDRFQRLLRHYVRIYQFGVASTHDFLKLLRRVTKDMKTDIVEFFSVWLHQGSHPIVFIDYDKSLNRFILTQTPKMGSPEARWPIPIWTECVSGKRKPQLHWIPRNKQLVLDLDQLTGTNSSSGVAFNRKKTVYYQLSYRY
;
A
#
# COMPACT_ATOMS: atom_id res chain seq x y z
N MET A 1 -0.32 23.18 11.94
CA MET A 1 -1.17 22.61 10.87
C MET A 1 -0.71 21.18 10.63
N ASP A 2 -1.59 20.20 10.79
CA ASP A 2 -1.24 18.79 10.54
C ASP A 2 -1.15 18.56 9.03
N LEU A 3 0.07 18.35 8.53
CA LEU A 3 0.34 18.17 7.10
C LEU A 3 0.04 16.75 6.61
N SER A 4 -0.31 15.82 7.51
CA SER A 4 -0.64 14.44 7.13
C SER A 4 -1.91 14.35 6.27
N VAL A 5 -2.78 15.36 6.36
CA VAL A 5 -4.04 15.47 5.60
C VAL A 5 -3.86 15.97 4.17
N GLU A 6 -2.68 16.47 3.81
CA GLU A 6 -2.42 16.96 2.45
C GLU A 6 -1.91 15.83 1.53
N PRO A 7 -2.28 15.85 0.23
CA PRO A 7 -1.77 14.90 -0.74
C PRO A 7 -0.29 15.16 -1.09
N LEU A 8 0.40 14.12 -1.56
CA LEU A 8 1.79 14.23 -2.03
C LEU A 8 1.89 15.06 -3.31
N VAL A 9 0.92 14.89 -4.21
CA VAL A 9 0.82 15.68 -5.43
C VAL A 9 -0.19 16.79 -5.17
N ASN A 10 0.31 18.01 -5.03
CA ASN A 10 -0.46 19.20 -4.69
C ASN A 10 0.23 20.44 -5.28
N ASP A 11 -0.52 21.32 -5.92
CA ASP A 11 0.03 22.55 -6.53
C ASP A 11 0.64 23.50 -5.49
N LYS A 12 0.20 23.41 -4.23
CA LYS A 12 0.76 24.18 -3.10
C LYS A 12 2.27 23.96 -2.90
N TRP A 13 2.79 22.81 -3.32
CA TRP A 13 4.20 22.47 -3.16
C TRP A 13 5.14 23.27 -4.06
N ALA A 14 4.61 23.97 -5.08
CA ALA A 14 5.41 24.89 -5.89
C ALA A 14 6.03 26.04 -5.07
N VAL A 15 5.47 26.35 -3.89
CA VAL A 15 5.93 27.43 -3.02
C VAL A 15 6.91 26.94 -1.94
N SER A 16 6.62 25.80 -1.32
CA SER A 16 7.49 25.17 -0.31
C SER A 16 7.08 23.72 -0.08
N ILE A 17 8.06 22.81 -0.01
CA ILE A 17 7.82 21.37 0.21
C ILE A 17 8.11 21.03 1.68
N PRO A 18 7.11 20.59 2.47
CA PRO A 18 7.33 20.19 3.84
C PRO A 18 8.11 18.88 3.97
N LEU A 19 8.85 18.73 5.07
CA LEU A 19 9.62 17.52 5.39
C LEU A 19 8.75 16.25 5.42
N MET A 20 7.50 16.36 5.87
CA MET A 20 6.55 15.24 5.91
C MET A 20 6.29 14.67 4.50
N SER A 21 6.34 15.49 3.45
CA SER A 21 6.16 15.04 2.07
C SER A 21 7.31 14.13 1.63
N TYR A 22 8.55 14.38 2.08
CA TYR A 22 9.70 13.51 1.82
C TYR A 22 9.54 12.15 2.51
N GLN A 23 9.15 12.14 3.79
CA GLN A 23 8.94 10.90 4.55
C GLN A 23 7.79 10.08 3.96
N LYS A 24 6.63 10.71 3.70
CA LYS A 24 5.46 10.09 3.08
C LYS A 24 5.80 9.55 1.69
N GLY A 25 6.51 10.34 0.88
CA GLY A 25 6.96 9.95 -0.46
C GLY A 25 7.85 8.71 -0.43
N ALA A 26 8.87 8.70 0.44
CA ALA A 26 9.79 7.56 0.57
C ALA A 26 9.07 6.26 0.95
N VAL A 27 8.15 6.31 1.94
CA VAL A 27 7.39 5.13 2.37
C VAL A 27 6.45 4.63 1.26
N ILE A 28 5.77 5.53 0.54
CA ILE A 28 4.87 5.15 -0.56
C ILE A 28 5.64 4.56 -1.74
N VAL A 29 6.83 5.08 -2.06
CA VAL A 29 7.71 4.51 -3.09
C VAL A 29 8.24 3.13 -2.66
N GLN A 30 8.62 2.96 -1.40
CA GLN A 30 9.03 1.64 -0.87
C GLN A 30 7.88 0.63 -0.90
N MET A 31 6.67 1.07 -0.58
CA MET A 31 5.46 0.24 -0.68
C MET A 31 5.18 -0.17 -2.12
N LEU A 32 5.41 0.72 -3.09
CA LEU A 32 5.32 0.37 -4.52
C LEU A 32 6.34 -0.70 -4.91
N ASP A 33 7.60 -0.53 -4.50
CA ASP A 33 8.68 -1.52 -4.73
C ASP A 33 8.31 -2.89 -4.15
N ASP A 34 7.84 -2.92 -2.90
CA ASP A 34 7.35 -4.14 -2.26
C ASP A 34 6.22 -4.82 -3.07
N VAL A 35 5.28 -4.04 -3.63
CA VAL A 35 4.12 -4.55 -4.37
C VAL A 35 4.49 -5.08 -5.76
N ILE A 36 5.31 -4.35 -6.52
CA ILE A 36 5.65 -4.75 -7.90
C ILE A 36 6.89 -5.65 -7.96
N GLY A 37 7.64 -5.71 -6.88
CA GLY A 37 8.88 -6.45 -6.74
C GLY A 37 10.09 -5.72 -7.32
N PRO A 38 11.30 -6.06 -6.83
CA PRO A 38 12.52 -5.32 -7.10
C PRO A 38 12.89 -5.31 -8.59
N ASP A 39 12.64 -6.39 -9.34
CA ASP A 39 12.99 -6.45 -10.76
C ASP A 39 12.18 -5.46 -11.61
N ARG A 40 10.86 -5.36 -11.35
CA ARG A 40 9.99 -4.40 -12.04
C ARG A 40 10.31 -2.99 -11.61
N PHE A 41 10.55 -2.78 -10.32
CA PHE A 41 10.89 -1.47 -9.77
C PHE A 41 12.22 -0.95 -10.31
N GLN A 42 13.26 -1.77 -10.34
CA GLN A 42 14.54 -1.39 -10.94
C GLN A 42 14.41 -1.09 -12.43
N ARG A 43 13.60 -1.88 -13.17
CA ARG A 43 13.30 -1.60 -14.58
C ARG A 43 12.53 -0.28 -14.75
N LEU A 44 11.56 0.02 -13.89
CA LEU A 44 10.83 1.28 -13.88
C LEU A 44 11.78 2.46 -13.74
N LEU A 45 12.65 2.44 -12.73
CA LEU A 45 13.63 3.51 -12.47
C LEU A 45 14.62 3.66 -13.63
N ARG A 46 15.14 2.55 -14.18
CA ARG A 46 16.03 2.58 -15.35
C ARG A 46 15.37 3.24 -16.56
N HIS A 47 14.11 2.93 -16.84
CA HIS A 47 13.38 3.56 -17.93
C HIS A 47 13.10 5.03 -17.66
N TYR A 48 12.70 5.37 -16.44
CA TYR A 48 12.44 6.75 -16.04
C TYR A 48 13.67 7.63 -16.25
N VAL A 49 14.83 7.24 -15.70
CA VAL A 49 16.07 8.00 -15.84
C VAL A 49 16.49 8.09 -17.31
N ARG A 50 16.47 6.99 -18.07
CA ARG A 50 16.92 7.00 -19.48
C ARG A 50 16.05 7.87 -20.40
N ILE A 51 14.74 7.90 -20.17
CA ILE A 51 13.80 8.65 -21.02
C ILE A 51 13.84 10.14 -20.70
N TYR A 52 13.94 10.49 -19.41
CA TYR A 52 13.83 11.87 -18.94
C TYR A 52 15.17 12.50 -18.54
N GLN A 53 16.30 11.84 -18.83
CA GLN A 53 17.63 12.42 -18.63
C GLN A 53 17.74 13.75 -19.38
N PHE A 54 18.35 14.75 -18.72
CA PHE A 54 18.52 16.11 -19.24
C PHE A 54 17.21 16.85 -19.58
N GLY A 55 16.07 16.35 -19.10
CA GLY A 55 14.75 16.94 -19.33
C GLY A 55 13.93 17.07 -18.04
N VAL A 56 12.63 17.29 -18.21
CA VAL A 56 11.65 17.40 -17.12
C VAL A 56 10.70 16.21 -17.20
N ALA A 57 10.28 15.72 -16.04
CA ALA A 57 9.28 14.66 -15.93
C ALA A 57 8.21 15.05 -14.92
N SER A 58 6.96 14.71 -15.22
CA SER A 58 5.81 14.91 -14.33
C SER A 58 5.42 13.61 -13.61
N THR A 59 4.54 13.71 -12.62
CA THR A 59 3.89 12.52 -12.02
C THR A 59 3.19 11.67 -13.07
N HIS A 60 2.53 12.30 -14.06
CA HIS A 60 1.85 11.60 -15.15
C HIS A 60 2.83 10.76 -15.99
N ASP A 61 4.02 11.28 -16.24
CA ASP A 61 5.08 10.57 -16.95
C ASP A 61 5.57 9.33 -16.20
N PHE A 62 5.75 9.45 -14.88
CA PHE A 62 6.06 8.30 -14.03
C PHE A 62 4.94 7.24 -14.07
N LEU A 63 3.68 7.66 -13.96
CA LEU A 63 2.52 6.75 -14.00
C LEU A 63 2.37 6.05 -15.36
N LYS A 64 2.72 6.69 -16.48
CA LYS A 64 2.77 6.04 -17.80
C LYS A 64 3.80 4.91 -17.84
N LEU A 65 4.99 5.13 -17.29
CA LEU A 65 6.01 4.08 -17.23
C LEU A 65 5.62 2.96 -16.28
N LEU A 66 5.03 3.30 -15.13
CA LEU A 66 4.49 2.32 -14.18
C LEU A 66 3.49 1.40 -14.89
N ARG A 67 2.52 1.97 -15.62
CA ARG A 67 1.54 1.20 -16.40
C ARG A 67 2.21 0.21 -17.35
N ARG A 68 3.28 0.62 -18.04
CA ARG A 68 3.99 -0.23 -19.00
C ARG A 68 4.68 -1.41 -18.32
N VAL A 69 5.28 -1.23 -17.15
CA VAL A 69 6.02 -2.30 -16.44
C VAL A 69 5.13 -3.21 -15.59
N THR A 70 3.88 -2.80 -15.33
CA THR A 70 2.89 -3.57 -14.56
C THR A 70 1.72 -4.07 -15.40
N LYS A 71 1.76 -3.94 -16.73
CA LYS A 71 0.63 -4.27 -17.64
C LYS A 71 0.11 -5.71 -17.56
N ASP A 72 0.97 -6.63 -17.11
CA ASP A 72 0.71 -8.06 -16.96
C ASP A 72 0.30 -8.44 -15.52
N MET A 73 0.24 -7.48 -14.59
CA MET A 73 -0.29 -7.71 -13.25
C MET A 73 -1.81 -7.67 -13.28
N LYS A 74 -2.44 -8.54 -12.49
CA LYS A 74 -3.91 -8.60 -12.37
C LYS A 74 -4.52 -7.38 -11.68
N THR A 75 -3.76 -6.72 -10.82
CA THR A 75 -4.19 -5.55 -10.06
C THR A 75 -3.80 -4.27 -10.79
N ASP A 76 -4.67 -3.26 -10.79
CA ASP A 76 -4.34 -1.94 -11.32
C ASP A 76 -3.38 -1.20 -10.36
N ILE A 77 -2.08 -1.37 -10.61
CA ILE A 77 -1.01 -0.74 -9.82
C ILE A 77 -1.01 0.78 -10.02
N VAL A 78 -1.46 1.28 -11.17
CA VAL A 78 -1.49 2.71 -11.45
C VAL A 78 -2.60 3.38 -10.66
N GLU A 79 -3.79 2.77 -10.63
CA GLU A 79 -4.87 3.20 -9.75
C GLU A 79 -4.39 3.21 -8.30
N PHE A 80 -3.84 2.09 -7.82
CA PHE A 80 -3.29 1.98 -6.47
C PHE A 80 -2.37 3.15 -6.14
N PHE A 81 -1.29 3.31 -6.90
CA PHE A 81 -0.27 4.31 -6.60
C PHE A 81 -0.83 5.73 -6.71
N SER A 82 -1.72 5.98 -7.69
CA SER A 82 -2.36 7.28 -7.87
C SER A 82 -3.19 7.70 -6.65
N VAL A 83 -3.93 6.78 -6.02
CA VAL A 83 -4.67 7.10 -4.78
C VAL A 83 -3.71 7.54 -3.68
N TRP A 84 -2.60 6.83 -3.47
CA TRP A 84 -1.63 7.17 -2.44
C TRP A 84 -0.92 8.50 -2.68
N LEU A 85 -0.80 8.93 -3.94
CA LEU A 85 -0.21 10.21 -4.32
C LEU A 85 -1.19 11.39 -4.14
N HIS A 86 -2.43 11.25 -4.61
CA HIS A 86 -3.39 12.36 -4.73
C HIS A 86 -4.41 12.42 -3.59
N GLN A 87 -4.53 11.38 -2.77
CA GLN A 87 -5.38 11.39 -1.59
C GLN A 87 -4.54 11.80 -0.36
N GLY A 88 -4.94 12.90 0.26
CA GLY A 88 -4.42 13.29 1.56
C GLY A 88 -4.85 12.33 2.67
N SER A 89 -4.27 12.45 3.87
CA SER A 89 -4.46 11.51 4.98
C SER A 89 -3.83 10.13 4.71
N HIS A 90 -4.17 9.14 5.55
CA HIS A 90 -3.82 7.73 5.41
C HIS A 90 -4.84 6.86 6.17
N PRO A 91 -4.97 5.56 5.85
CA PRO A 91 -5.91 4.69 6.53
C PRO A 91 -5.39 4.20 7.89
N ILE A 92 -6.32 3.99 8.82
CA ILE A 92 -6.18 3.03 9.91
C ILE A 92 -6.86 1.75 9.44
N VAL A 93 -6.13 0.64 9.47
CA VAL A 93 -6.63 -0.69 9.17
C VAL A 93 -6.95 -1.38 10.47
N PHE A 94 -8.21 -1.79 10.63
CA PHE A 94 -8.65 -2.61 11.75
C PHE A 94 -8.60 -4.07 11.35
N ILE A 95 -8.06 -4.89 12.25
CA ILE A 95 -7.97 -6.33 12.09
C ILE A 95 -8.77 -6.95 13.24
N ASP A 96 -9.94 -7.48 12.88
CA ASP A 96 -10.84 -8.20 13.78
C ASP A 96 -10.69 -9.71 13.53
N TYR A 97 -10.68 -10.52 14.60
CA TYR A 97 -10.60 -11.98 14.49
C TYR A 97 -11.89 -12.66 14.97
N ASP A 98 -12.60 -13.28 14.04
CA ASP A 98 -13.77 -14.10 14.33
C ASP A 98 -13.33 -15.53 14.68
N LYS A 99 -13.38 -15.85 15.98
CA LYS A 99 -13.03 -17.17 16.52
C LYS A 99 -13.99 -18.27 16.06
N SER A 100 -15.26 -17.93 15.80
CA SER A 100 -16.28 -18.92 15.43
C SER A 100 -16.12 -19.38 13.98
N LEU A 101 -15.71 -18.45 13.11
CA LEU A 101 -15.51 -18.69 11.67
C LEU A 101 -14.04 -18.90 11.30
N ASN A 102 -13.11 -18.77 12.25
CA ASN A 102 -11.67 -18.89 12.03
C ASN A 102 -11.15 -17.91 10.95
N ARG A 103 -11.61 -16.66 11.00
CA ARG A 103 -11.40 -15.64 9.95
C ARG A 103 -10.88 -14.33 10.51
N PHE A 104 -10.00 -13.68 9.75
CA PHE A 104 -9.68 -12.28 9.93
C PHE A 104 -10.57 -11.42 9.03
N ILE A 105 -11.13 -10.36 9.61
CA ILE A 105 -11.90 -9.34 8.88
C ILE A 105 -11.11 -8.05 8.98
N LEU A 106 -10.75 -7.49 7.82
CA LEU A 106 -9.96 -6.29 7.73
C LEU A 106 -10.80 -5.16 7.14
N THR A 107 -10.90 -4.06 7.89
CA THR A 107 -11.63 -2.86 7.50
C THR A 107 -10.72 -1.64 7.55
N GLN A 108 -11.13 -0.54 6.92
CA GLN A 108 -10.35 0.68 6.87
C GLN A 108 -11.19 1.91 7.21
N THR A 109 -10.57 2.85 7.91
CA THR A 109 -11.10 4.22 8.08
C THR A 109 -9.99 5.24 7.85
N PRO A 110 -10.29 6.41 7.30
CA PRO A 110 -9.32 7.50 7.22
C PRO A 110 -8.90 7.93 8.62
N LYS A 111 -7.62 8.23 8.83
CA LYS A 111 -7.10 8.79 10.09
C LYS A 111 -7.71 10.16 10.37
N MET A 112 -7.84 10.95 9.32
CA MET A 112 -8.31 12.34 9.29
C MET A 112 -8.99 12.63 7.94
N GLY A 113 -9.86 13.63 7.88
CA GLY A 113 -10.50 14.10 6.64
C GLY A 113 -11.85 13.46 6.35
N SER A 114 -12.22 13.36 5.07
CA SER A 114 -13.54 12.85 4.65
C SER A 114 -13.76 11.41 5.11
N PRO A 115 -14.88 11.09 5.80
CA PRO A 115 -15.23 9.73 6.22
C PRO A 115 -15.37 8.72 5.09
N GLU A 116 -15.53 9.18 3.85
CA GLU A 116 -15.68 8.36 2.64
C GLU A 116 -14.35 8.05 1.96
N ALA A 117 -13.26 8.69 2.38
CA ALA A 117 -11.94 8.48 1.81
C ALA A 117 -11.47 7.03 2.03
N ARG A 118 -11.13 6.33 0.95
CA ARG A 118 -10.70 4.93 0.97
C ARG A 118 -9.50 4.70 0.07
N TRP A 119 -8.62 3.80 0.50
CA TRP A 119 -7.40 3.42 -0.22
C TRP A 119 -7.49 1.96 -0.69
N PRO A 120 -6.91 1.62 -1.85
CA PRO A 120 -6.52 0.25 -2.14
C PRO A 120 -5.27 -0.05 -1.31
N ILE A 121 -5.39 -0.93 -0.32
CA ILE A 121 -4.33 -1.17 0.67
C ILE A 121 -3.67 -2.52 0.39
N PRO A 122 -2.37 -2.56 0.04
CA PRO A 122 -1.62 -3.79 -0.02
C PRO A 122 -1.30 -4.25 1.41
N ILE A 123 -1.68 -5.48 1.77
CA ILE A 123 -1.38 -6.07 3.07
C ILE A 123 -0.70 -7.42 2.91
N TRP A 124 0.46 -7.56 3.53
CA TRP A 124 1.23 -8.79 3.51
C TRP A 124 0.87 -9.66 4.70
N THR A 125 0.65 -10.95 4.47
CA THR A 125 0.43 -11.95 5.51
C THR A 125 1.58 -12.93 5.52
N GLU A 126 2.04 -13.29 6.71
CA GLU A 126 3.07 -14.31 6.90
C GLU A 126 2.63 -15.24 8.04
N CYS A 127 2.73 -16.55 7.80
CA CYS A 127 2.53 -17.52 8.85
C CYS A 127 3.74 -17.53 9.79
N VAL A 128 3.53 -17.30 11.08
CA VAL A 128 4.61 -17.19 12.08
C VAL A 128 5.42 -18.49 12.19
N SER A 129 4.80 -19.64 11.94
CA SER A 129 5.50 -20.93 11.92
C SER A 129 6.40 -21.15 10.69
N GLY A 130 6.45 -20.19 9.75
CA GLY A 130 7.34 -20.23 8.59
C GLY A 130 6.95 -21.21 7.49
N LYS A 131 5.80 -21.90 7.63
CA LYS A 131 5.34 -22.92 6.67
C LYS A 131 4.93 -22.36 5.31
N ARG A 132 4.61 -21.07 5.23
CA ARG A 132 4.17 -20.41 3.99
C ARG A 132 4.99 -19.14 3.74
N LYS A 133 5.32 -18.92 2.46
CA LYS A 133 5.92 -17.67 2.00
C LYS A 133 4.95 -16.50 2.24
N PRO A 134 5.47 -15.27 2.47
CA PRO A 134 4.62 -14.09 2.57
C PRO A 134 3.70 -13.94 1.35
N GLN A 135 2.43 -13.65 1.60
CA GLN A 135 1.43 -13.46 0.56
C GLN A 135 0.91 -12.02 0.59
N LEU A 136 0.73 -11.44 -0.60
CA LEU A 136 0.14 -10.12 -0.75
C LEU A 136 -1.36 -10.26 -0.98
N HIS A 137 -2.14 -9.58 -0.13
CA HIS A 137 -3.58 -9.40 -0.29
C HIS A 137 -3.90 -7.90 -0.45
N TRP A 138 -5.12 -7.62 -0.92
CA TRP A 138 -5.59 -6.27 -1.15
C TRP A 138 -6.87 -6.02 -0.37
N ILE A 139 -6.87 -4.98 0.46
CA ILE A 139 -8.11 -4.43 1.02
C ILE A 139 -8.70 -3.50 -0.05
N PRO A 140 -9.85 -3.83 -0.66
CA PRO A 140 -10.47 -2.98 -1.66
C PRO A 140 -10.95 -1.67 -1.04
N ARG A 141 -11.15 -0.62 -1.85
CA ARG A 141 -11.58 0.70 -1.36
C ARG A 141 -12.90 0.61 -0.60
N ASN A 142 -13.89 -0.06 -1.17
CA ASN A 142 -15.27 -0.04 -0.66
C ASN A 142 -15.74 -1.39 -0.11
N LYS A 143 -14.81 -2.29 0.22
CA LYS A 143 -15.13 -3.62 0.75
C LYS A 143 -14.14 -3.99 1.86
N GLN A 144 -14.62 -4.79 2.80
CA GLN A 144 -13.74 -5.47 3.74
C GLN A 144 -12.97 -6.59 3.04
N LEU A 145 -11.77 -6.89 3.55
CA LEU A 145 -11.03 -8.08 3.18
C LEU A 145 -11.28 -9.15 4.23
N VAL A 146 -11.71 -10.33 3.81
CA VAL A 146 -11.90 -11.49 4.68
C VAL A 146 -10.85 -12.53 4.33
N LEU A 147 -10.14 -13.05 5.33
CA LEU A 147 -9.10 -14.05 5.16
C LEU A 147 -9.34 -15.23 6.09
N ASP A 148 -9.44 -16.43 5.55
CA ASP A 148 -9.54 -17.67 6.33
C ASP A 148 -8.18 -18.05 6.94
N LEU A 149 -8.13 -18.33 8.25
CA LEU A 149 -6.88 -18.67 8.93
C LEU A 149 -6.20 -19.91 8.32
N ASP A 150 -6.99 -20.90 7.90
CA ASP A 150 -6.47 -22.14 7.31
C ASP A 150 -5.80 -21.89 5.95
N GLN A 151 -6.31 -20.92 5.18
CA GLN A 151 -5.69 -20.45 3.92
C GLN A 151 -4.43 -19.63 4.16
N LEU A 152 -4.23 -19.06 5.34
CA LEU A 152 -3.02 -18.31 5.68
C LEU A 152 -1.93 -19.19 6.29
N THR A 153 -2.30 -20.18 7.11
CA THR A 153 -1.35 -20.98 7.90
C THR A 153 -1.09 -22.36 7.33
N GLY A 154 -2.04 -22.92 6.57
CA GLY A 154 -1.98 -24.29 6.06
C GLY A 154 -2.17 -25.35 7.14
N THR A 155 -2.64 -24.95 8.32
CA THR A 155 -2.88 -25.82 9.47
C THR A 155 -4.11 -25.36 10.23
N ASN A 156 -4.86 -26.27 10.82
CA ASN A 156 -6.19 -25.91 11.32
C ASN A 156 -6.25 -25.14 12.64
N SER A 157 -5.17 -24.94 13.44
CA SER A 157 -5.42 -24.37 14.80
C SER A 157 -4.31 -23.71 15.63
N SER A 158 -3.02 -23.62 15.24
CA SER A 158 -1.99 -23.19 16.23
C SER A 158 -0.96 -22.16 15.76
N SER A 159 -0.93 -21.80 14.48
CA SER A 159 0.06 -20.85 13.98
C SER A 159 -0.51 -19.44 13.91
N GLY A 160 0.15 -18.48 14.55
CA GLY A 160 -0.19 -17.07 14.39
C GLY A 160 0.04 -16.56 12.96
N VAL A 161 -0.65 -15.47 12.61
CA VAL A 161 -0.44 -14.72 11.37
C VAL A 161 0.14 -13.35 11.73
N ALA A 162 1.24 -12.99 11.07
CA ALA A 162 1.80 -11.65 11.16
C ALA A 162 1.38 -10.83 9.92
N PHE A 163 0.94 -9.60 10.16
CA PHE A 163 0.60 -8.65 9.10
C PHE A 163 1.76 -7.67 8.90
N ASN A 164 2.17 -7.47 7.63
CA ASN A 164 3.24 -6.56 7.22
C ASN A 164 4.59 -6.78 7.93
N ARG A 165 4.92 -8.02 8.29
CA ARG A 165 6.20 -8.34 8.93
C ARG A 165 7.35 -7.90 8.02
N LYS A 166 8.24 -7.05 8.53
CA LYS A 166 9.38 -6.46 7.80
C LYS A 166 8.98 -5.68 6.53
N LYS A 167 7.75 -5.17 6.46
CA LYS A 167 7.27 -4.33 5.36
C LYS A 167 7.10 -2.89 5.81
N THR A 168 7.49 -1.98 4.96
CA THR A 168 7.38 -0.54 5.20
C THR A 168 6.05 -0.06 4.60
N VAL A 169 5.13 0.39 5.46
CA VAL A 169 3.77 0.79 5.05
C VAL A 169 3.41 2.18 5.57
N TYR A 170 2.61 2.93 4.81
CA TYR A 170 2.13 4.27 5.19
C TYR A 170 0.72 4.22 5.78
N TYR A 171 0.45 3.26 6.67
CA TYR A 171 -0.83 3.13 7.35
C TYR A 171 -0.68 2.47 8.72
N GLN A 172 -1.67 2.66 9.59
CA GLN A 172 -1.65 2.12 10.96
C GLN A 172 -2.42 0.80 11.00
N LEU A 173 -1.91 -0.18 11.76
CA LEU A 173 -2.64 -1.39 12.09
C LEU A 173 -3.20 -1.27 13.51
N SER A 174 -4.48 -1.58 13.67
CA SER A 174 -5.15 -1.65 14.97
C SER A 174 -5.82 -3.01 15.11
N TYR A 175 -5.34 -3.79 16.07
CA TYR A 175 -5.87 -5.12 16.37
C TYR A 175 -7.02 -4.99 17.37
N ARG A 176 -8.15 -5.60 17.05
CA ARG A 176 -9.33 -5.67 17.90
C ARG A 176 -9.60 -7.16 18.15
N TYR A 177 -9.36 -7.58 19.39
CA TYR A 177 -9.55 -8.96 19.84
C TYR A 177 -10.68 -9.04 20.85
#